data_AF-A0A5C7S608-F1
#
_entry.id   AF-A0A5C7S608-F1
#
_cell.length_a   1.000
_cell.length_b   1.000
_cell.length_c   1.000
_cell.angle_alpha   90.00
_cell.angle_beta   90.00
_cell.angle_gamma   90.00
#
_symmetry.space_group_name_H-M   'P 1'
#
loop_
_entity.id
_entity.type
_entity.pdbx_description
1 polymer ?
#
loop_
_entity_poly.entity_id
_entity_poly.type
_entity_poly.pdbx_seq_one_letter_code
_entity_poly.pdbx_strand_id
1 'polypeptide(L)'
;MPLQQIQHWLSQHGIHEALLTPLAGYTNHVFLVEAESYPKRSIIRIANRDLAAGLCPLAQHFQHVIRLHQDAVALKLAPELLGFDEQLGIMWLAYAGERRALQVTDFAELREHLEHLHTSGLDWRAPDQTNL
;
A
#
# COMPACT_ATOMS: atom_id res chain seq x y z
N MET A 1 -17.46 8.70 3.83
CA MET A 1 -16.20 9.37 4.23
C MET A 1 -15.17 8.29 4.56
N PRO A 2 -14.01 8.24 3.91
CA PRO A 2 -13.03 7.15 4.05
C PRO A 2 -12.54 6.94 5.48
N LEU A 3 -12.50 7.99 6.30
CA LEU A 3 -12.07 7.93 7.70
C LEU A 3 -12.93 6.97 8.56
N GLN A 4 -14.26 7.13 8.53
CA GLN A 4 -15.18 6.29 9.30
C GLN A 4 -15.12 4.81 8.87
N GLN A 5 -14.97 4.59 7.57
CA GLN A 5 -14.83 3.25 7.00
C GLN A 5 -13.54 2.57 7.49
N ILE A 6 -12.43 3.30 7.49
CA ILE A 6 -11.14 2.80 8.00
C ILE A 6 -11.22 2.52 9.50
N GLN A 7 -11.82 3.42 10.30
CA GLN A 7 -11.97 3.21 11.74
C GLN A 7 -12.78 1.95 12.03
N HIS A 8 -13.90 1.76 11.32
CA HIS A 8 -14.71 0.56 11.46
C HIS A 8 -13.92 -0.69 11.11
N TRP A 9 -13.23 -0.69 9.97
CA TRP A 9 -12.42 -1.84 9.53
C TRP A 9 -11.28 -2.17 10.51
N LEU A 10 -10.57 -1.17 11.03
CA LEU A 10 -9.51 -1.35 12.04
C LEU A 10 -10.06 -1.94 13.34
N SER A 11 -11.24 -1.50 13.78
CA SER A 11 -11.88 -2.04 14.98
C SER A 11 -12.27 -3.52 14.85
N GLN A 12 -12.63 -3.98 13.64
CA GLN A 12 -12.86 -5.40 13.36
C GLN A 12 -11.58 -6.23 13.49
N HIS A 13 -10.41 -5.59 13.37
CA HIS A 13 -9.09 -6.19 13.52
C HIS A 13 -8.48 -5.95 14.91
N GLY A 14 -9.29 -5.54 15.90
CA GLY A 14 -8.84 -5.34 17.28
C GLY A 14 -8.05 -4.05 17.52
N ILE A 15 -7.95 -3.17 16.52
CA ILE A 15 -7.33 -1.85 16.65
C ILE A 15 -8.43 -0.83 16.97
N HIS A 16 -8.64 -0.62 18.27
CA HIS A 16 -9.62 0.33 18.80
C HIS A 16 -8.96 1.69 19.05
N GLU A 17 -9.75 2.77 18.92
CA GLU A 17 -9.35 4.14 19.28
C GLU A 17 -8.07 4.66 18.59
N ALA A 18 -7.72 4.11 17.43
CA ALA A 18 -6.54 4.56 16.69
C ALA A 18 -6.68 6.02 16.23
N LEU A 19 -5.59 6.77 16.38
CA LEU A 19 -5.42 8.07 15.75
C LEU A 19 -5.10 7.85 14.27
N LEU A 20 -5.87 8.51 13.40
CA LEU A 20 -5.69 8.45 11.96
C LEU A 20 -5.24 9.81 11.45
N THR A 21 -3.97 9.92 11.06
CA THR A 21 -3.43 11.14 10.45
C THR A 21 -3.40 10.98 8.93
N PRO A 22 -4.11 11.81 8.15
CA PRO A 22 -4.07 11.73 6.70
C PRO A 22 -2.66 12.04 6.17
N LEU A 23 -2.20 11.22 5.24
CA LEU A 23 -0.96 11.41 4.50
C LEU A 23 -1.27 11.84 3.06
N ALA A 24 -0.27 12.40 2.39
CA ALA A 24 -0.40 12.75 0.97
C ALA A 24 -0.62 11.49 0.12
N GLY A 25 -1.75 11.46 -0.59
CA GLY A 25 -2.10 10.40 -1.53
C GLY A 25 -3.01 10.95 -2.61
N TYR A 26 -2.65 10.74 -3.87
CA TYR A 26 -3.40 11.27 -5.02
C TYR A 26 -4.49 10.28 -5.47
N THR A 27 -4.09 9.02 -5.73
CA THR A 27 -4.98 7.96 -6.24
C THR A 27 -5.58 7.10 -5.12
N ASN A 28 -5.12 7.28 -3.89
CA ASN A 28 -5.55 6.55 -2.70
C ASN A 28 -5.67 7.54 -1.54
N HIS A 29 -6.62 7.33 -0.64
CA HIS A 29 -6.57 7.96 0.66
C HIS A 29 -5.62 7.14 1.54
N VAL A 30 -4.60 7.79 2.10
CA VAL A 30 -3.58 7.14 2.92
C VAL A 30 -3.60 7.77 4.30
N PHE A 31 -3.54 6.94 5.34
CA PHE A 31 -3.51 7.38 6.72
C PHE A 31 -2.38 6.68 7.47
N LEU A 32 -1.65 7.44 8.27
CA LEU A 32 -0.87 6.91 9.38
C LEU A 32 -1.85 6.49 10.48
N VAL A 33 -1.71 5.26 10.94
CA VAL A 33 -2.46 4.69 12.07
C VAL A 33 -1.53 4.64 13.26
N GLU A 34 -1.91 5.32 14.33
CA GLU A 34 -1.21 5.26 15.63
C GLU A 34 -2.16 4.69 16.68
N ALA A 35 -1.72 3.66 17.39
CA ALA A 35 -2.54 2.92 18.35
C ALA A 35 -1.72 2.51 19.58
N GLU A 36 -2.40 2.23 20.69
CA GLU A 36 -1.75 1.71 21.90
C GLU A 36 -1.38 0.23 21.77
N SER A 37 -2.22 -0.54 21.08
CA SER A 37 -2.01 -1.96 20.78
C SER A 37 -1.02 -2.16 19.62
N TYR A 38 -0.40 -3.34 19.56
CA TYR A 38 0.46 -3.69 18.42
C TYR A 38 -0.40 -3.93 17.15
N PRO A 39 0.03 -3.42 15.97
CA PRO A 39 1.19 -2.56 15.75
C PRO A 39 0.92 -1.11 16.18
N LYS A 40 1.86 -0.53 16.95
CA LYS A 40 1.73 0.84 17.47
C LYS A 40 1.69 1.90 16.38
N ARG A 41 2.34 1.62 15.25
CA ARG A 41 2.36 2.44 14.04
C ARG A 41 2.20 1.57 12.82
N SER A 42 1.31 1.96 11.92
CA SER A 42 1.07 1.29 10.65
C SER A 42 0.50 2.27 9.63
N ILE A 43 0.41 1.85 8.36
CA ILE A 43 -0.20 2.64 7.30
C ILE A 43 -1.46 1.93 6.83
N ILE A 44 -2.55 2.66 6.67
CA ILE A 44 -3.72 2.14 5.97
C ILE A 44 -3.98 2.98 4.74
N ARG A 45 -4.15 2.32 3.61
CA ARG A 45 -4.56 2.94 2.35
C ARG A 45 -5.90 2.37 1.92
N ILE A 46 -6.76 3.23 1.41
CA ILE A 46 -8.01 2.86 0.75
C ILE A 46 -8.04 3.50 -0.62
N ALA A 47 -8.39 2.70 -1.63
CA ALA A 47 -8.46 3.19 -2.99
C ALA A 47 -9.48 4.31 -3.16
N ASN A 48 -9.11 5.36 -3.89
CA ASN A 48 -10.01 6.46 -4.22
C ASN A 48 -10.60 6.21 -5.62
N ARG A 49 -11.72 5.49 -5.68
CA ARG A 49 -12.39 5.11 -6.94
C ARG A 49 -12.77 6.31 -7.80
N ASP A 50 -13.23 7.38 -7.16
CA ASP A 50 -13.79 8.55 -7.84
C ASP A 50 -12.70 9.39 -8.50
N LEU A 51 -11.56 9.56 -7.82
CA LEU A 51 -10.48 10.44 -8.30
C LEU A 51 -9.43 9.71 -9.14
N ALA A 52 -9.28 8.40 -8.94
CA ALA A 52 -8.30 7.60 -9.67
C ALA A 52 -8.82 7.09 -11.02
N ALA A 53 -10.15 7.17 -11.26
CA ALA A 53 -10.79 6.94 -12.55
C ALA A 53 -10.34 7.99 -13.59
N GLY A 54 -9.18 7.75 -14.20
CA GLY A 54 -8.58 8.60 -15.23
C GLY A 54 -7.08 8.85 -15.05
N LEU A 55 -6.54 8.63 -13.83
CA LEU A 55 -5.12 8.88 -13.51
C LEU A 55 -4.31 7.60 -13.32
N CYS A 56 -4.95 6.48 -12.97
CA CYS A 56 -4.26 5.22 -12.74
C CYS A 56 -5.10 4.06 -13.30
N PRO A 57 -4.65 3.36 -14.36
CA PRO A 57 -5.36 2.21 -14.93
C PRO A 57 -5.63 1.10 -13.91
N LEU A 58 -4.75 0.94 -12.92
CA LEU A 58 -4.88 -0.08 -11.87
C LEU A 58 -5.87 0.29 -10.76
N ALA A 59 -6.42 1.51 -10.78
CA ALA A 59 -7.35 1.96 -9.74
C ALA A 59 -8.74 1.32 -9.81
N GLN A 60 -9.01 0.47 -10.80
CA GLN A 60 -10.21 -0.38 -10.84
C GLN A 60 -9.90 -1.85 -10.54
N HIS A 61 -8.62 -2.21 -10.42
CA HIS A 61 -8.14 -3.57 -10.32
C HIS A 61 -7.56 -3.88 -8.93
N PHE A 62 -8.30 -3.59 -7.84
CA PHE A 62 -7.77 -3.67 -6.46
C PHE A 62 -7.23 -5.04 -6.08
N GLN A 63 -7.92 -6.11 -6.48
CA GLN A 63 -7.48 -7.48 -6.26
C GLN A 63 -6.10 -7.73 -6.88
N HIS A 64 -5.91 -7.29 -8.11
CA HIS A 64 -4.63 -7.40 -8.80
C HIS A 64 -3.55 -6.55 -8.11
N VAL A 65 -3.86 -5.31 -7.70
CA VAL A 65 -2.92 -4.46 -6.98
C VAL A 65 -2.50 -5.07 -5.63
N ILE A 66 -3.43 -5.69 -4.90
CA ILE A 66 -3.13 -6.39 -3.64
C ILE A 66 -2.19 -7.56 -3.91
N ARG A 67 -2.45 -8.35 -4.95
CA ARG A 67 -1.58 -9.47 -5.36
C ARG A 67 -0.18 -9.00 -5.74
N LEU A 68 -0.06 -7.97 -6.58
CA LEU A 68 1.25 -7.39 -6.93
C LEU A 68 2.00 -6.90 -5.68
N HIS A 69 1.28 -6.33 -4.70
CA HIS A 69 1.91 -5.92 -3.45
C HIS A 69 2.41 -7.11 -2.64
N GLN A 70 1.65 -8.21 -2.55
CA GLN A 70 2.10 -9.44 -1.88
C GLN A 70 3.37 -9.99 -2.53
N ASP A 71 3.43 -10.00 -3.87
CA ASP A 71 4.61 -10.41 -4.62
C ASP A 71 5.81 -9.48 -4.31
N ALA A 72 5.59 -8.17 -4.24
CA ALA A 72 6.63 -7.21 -3.85
C ALA A 72 7.10 -7.38 -2.38
N VAL A 73 6.21 -7.78 -1.46
CA VAL A 73 6.58 -8.12 -0.08
C VAL A 73 7.46 -9.37 -0.06
N ALA A 74 7.14 -10.40 -0.85
CA ALA A 74 7.95 -11.62 -0.94
C ALA A 74 9.38 -11.34 -1.43
N LEU A 75 9.55 -10.33 -2.28
CA LEU A 75 10.85 -9.83 -2.73
C LEU A 75 11.54 -8.86 -1.76
N LYS A 76 10.92 -8.54 -0.62
CA LYS A 76 11.37 -7.51 0.34
C LYS A 76 11.49 -6.10 -0.29
N LEU A 77 10.69 -5.82 -1.32
CA LEU A 77 10.64 -4.53 -2.01
C LEU A 77 9.51 -3.63 -1.54
N ALA A 78 8.57 -4.18 -0.76
CA ALA A 78 7.42 -3.46 -0.22
C ALA A 78 7.24 -3.70 1.28
N PRO A 79 6.58 -2.77 2.00
CA PRO A 79 6.22 -2.97 3.41
C PRO A 79 5.27 -4.15 3.56
N GLU A 80 5.46 -4.92 4.65
CA GLU A 80 4.64 -6.07 4.99
C GLU A 80 3.14 -5.75 4.99
N LEU A 81 2.34 -6.67 4.46
CA LEU A 81 0.89 -6.57 4.42
C LEU A 81 0.30 -7.20 5.70
N LEU A 82 -0.17 -6.36 6.61
CA LEU A 82 -0.76 -6.74 7.89
C LEU A 82 -2.20 -7.24 7.74
N GLY A 83 -2.90 -6.74 6.72
CA GLY A 83 -4.26 -7.12 6.38
C GLY A 83 -4.77 -6.37 5.15
N PHE A 84 -5.87 -6.84 4.56
CA PHE A 84 -6.45 -6.22 3.37
C PHE A 84 -7.93 -6.54 3.24
N ASP A 85 -8.64 -5.75 2.45
CA ASP A 85 -10.00 -6.00 2.00
C ASP A 85 -10.08 -5.71 0.50
N GLU A 86 -10.25 -6.77 -0.29
CA GLU A 86 -10.30 -6.69 -1.75
C GLU A 86 -11.54 -5.95 -2.26
N GLN A 87 -12.67 -6.08 -1.57
CA GLN A 87 -13.94 -5.49 -1.98
C GLN A 87 -13.93 -3.98 -1.76
N LEU A 88 -13.33 -3.54 -0.65
CA LEU A 88 -13.19 -2.13 -0.30
C LEU A 88 -11.93 -1.49 -0.88
N GLY A 89 -10.97 -2.30 -1.35
CA GLY A 89 -9.67 -1.82 -1.82
C GLY A 89 -8.80 -1.28 -0.67
N ILE A 90 -8.91 -1.88 0.52
CA ILE A 90 -8.12 -1.52 1.70
C ILE A 90 -6.85 -2.36 1.73
N MET A 91 -5.74 -1.71 2.06
CA MET A 91 -4.51 -2.39 2.45
C MET A 91 -3.96 -1.77 3.73
N TRP A 92 -3.69 -2.61 4.71
CA TRP A 92 -3.08 -2.28 5.98
C TRP A 92 -1.65 -2.79 5.99
N LEU A 93 -0.70 -1.89 6.15
CA LEU A 93 0.72 -2.09 5.89
C LEU A 93 1.56 -1.79 7.13
N ALA A 94 2.65 -2.51 7.30
CA ALA A 94 3.66 -2.17 8.29
C ALA A 94 4.23 -0.77 8.02
N TYR A 95 4.55 -0.05 9.10
CA TYR A 95 5.14 1.27 8.99
C TYR A 95 6.60 1.18 8.52
N ALA A 96 6.89 1.78 7.36
CA ALA A 96 8.20 1.70 6.72
C ALA A 96 9.22 2.76 7.20
N GLY A 97 8.81 3.63 8.13
CA GLY A 97 9.62 4.74 8.63
C GLY A 97 9.17 6.11 8.13
N GLU A 98 9.84 7.15 8.63
CA GLU A 98 9.53 8.54 8.30
C GLU A 98 9.99 8.87 6.87
N ARG A 99 9.27 9.79 6.23
CA ARG A 99 9.66 10.30 4.91
C ARG A 99 11.01 10.99 5.02
N ARG A 100 11.96 10.58 4.17
CA ARG A 100 13.25 11.26 4.00
C ARG A 100 13.50 11.61 2.54
N ALA A 101 14.33 12.63 2.32
CA ALA A 101 14.84 12.94 0.98
C ALA A 101 15.89 11.91 0.58
N LEU A 102 15.83 11.46 -0.67
CA LEU A 102 16.86 10.59 -1.24
C LEU A 102 18.19 11.35 -1.35
N GLN A 103 19.26 10.65 -1.01
CA GLN A 103 20.64 11.10 -1.10
C GLN A 103 21.40 10.25 -2.11
N VAL A 104 22.52 10.76 -2.62
CA VAL A 104 23.38 10.02 -3.56
C VAL A 104 23.87 8.69 -2.97
N THR A 105 24.07 8.64 -1.64
CA THR A 105 24.47 7.43 -0.93
C THR A 105 23.43 6.31 -1.00
N ASP A 106 22.16 6.62 -1.27
CA ASP A 106 21.09 5.63 -1.40
C ASP A 106 21.13 4.91 -2.77
N PHE A 107 21.88 5.42 -3.75
CA PHE A 107 21.77 4.96 -5.14
C PHE A 107 22.25 3.53 -5.35
N ALA A 108 23.18 3.05 -4.53
CA ALA A 108 23.64 1.66 -4.59
C ALA A 108 22.51 0.69 -4.19
N GLU A 109 21.89 0.93 -3.04
CA GLU A 109 20.76 0.15 -2.54
C GLU A 109 19.55 0.24 -3.48
N LEU A 110 19.25 1.44 -4.01
CA LEU A 110 18.18 1.61 -4.99
C LEU A 110 18.44 0.80 -6.27
N ARG A 111 19.70 0.70 -6.71
CA ARG A 111 20.06 -0.13 -7.87
C ARG A 111 19.81 -1.60 -7.61
N GLU A 112 20.19 -2.09 -6.43
CA GLU A 112 19.94 -3.49 -6.02
C GLU A 112 18.43 -3.79 -5.97
N HIS A 113 17.63 -2.89 -5.40
CA HIS A 113 16.18 -3.03 -5.39
C HIS A 113 15.57 -3.05 -6.81
N LEU A 114 16.06 -2.19 -7.71
CA LEU A 114 15.62 -2.18 -9.11
C LEU A 114 16.05 -3.44 -9.86
N GLU A 115 17.25 -3.95 -9.61
CA GLU A 115 17.73 -5.20 -10.18
C GLU A 115 16.85 -6.37 -9.72
N HIS A 116 16.61 -6.51 -8.41
CA HIS A 116 15.71 -7.53 -7.87
C HIS A 116 14.31 -7.45 -8.46
N LEU A 117 13.77 -6.23 -8.66
CA LEU A 117 12.47 -6.05 -9.29
C LEU A 117 12.49 -6.59 -10.73
N HIS A 118 13.49 -6.21 -11.54
CA HIS A 118 13.58 -6.59 -12.94
C HIS A 118 13.91 -8.07 -13.17
N THR A 119 14.69 -8.69 -12.28
CA THR A 119 15.11 -10.10 -12.41
C THR A 119 14.22 -11.07 -11.65
N SER A 120 13.16 -10.58 -10.99
CA SER A 120 12.25 -11.41 -10.17
C SER A 120 11.50 -12.49 -10.95
N GLY A 121 11.36 -12.34 -12.27
CA GLY A 121 10.56 -13.25 -13.10
C GLY A 121 9.06 -13.15 -12.86
N LEU A 122 8.60 -12.17 -12.06
CA LEU A 122 7.20 -11.92 -11.78
C LEU A 122 6.55 -11.11 -12.90
N ASP A 123 5.28 -11.41 -13.16
CA ASP A 123 4.49 -10.66 -14.13
C ASP A 123 3.80 -9.46 -13.46
N TRP A 124 4.39 -8.29 -13.65
CA TRP A 124 3.91 -7.01 -13.10
C TRP A 124 2.82 -6.34 -13.97
N ARG A 125 2.40 -6.98 -15.08
CA ARG A 125 1.47 -6.38 -16.04
C ARG A 125 0.07 -6.27 -15.48
N ALA A 126 -0.61 -5.19 -15.86
CA ALA A 126 -2.02 -5.02 -15.55
C ALA A 126 -2.86 -6.14 -16.22
N PRO A 127 -4.03 -6.51 -15.67
CA PRO A 127 -4.87 -7.58 -16.23
C PRO A 127 -5.25 -7.37 -17.71
N ASP A 128 -5.34 -6.11 -18.12
CA ASP A 128 -5.72 -5.72 -19.48
C ASP A 128 -4.53 -5.75 -20.47
N GLN A 129 -3.31 -6.03 -20.00
CA GLN A 129 -2.06 -6.07 -20.78
C GLN A 129 -1.56 -7.49 -21.07
N THR A 130 -2.37 -8.52 -20.82
CA THR A 130 -1.97 -9.94 -20.96
C THR A 130 -1.96 -10.48 -22.39
N ASN A 131 -2.33 -9.68 -23.41
CA ASN A 131 -2.35 -10.10 -24.81
C ASN A 131 -1.36 -9.28 -25.65
N LEU A 132 -0.08 -9.70 -25.69
CA LEU A 132 0.89 -9.34 -26.72
C LEU A 132 1.73 -10.57 -27.07
#